data_AF-A0A1H3F8R1-F1
#
_entry.id   AF-A0A1H3F8R1-F1
#
_cell.length_a   1.000
_cell.length_b   1.000
_cell.length_c   1.000
_cell.angle_alpha   90.00
_cell.angle_beta   90.00
_cell.angle_gamma   90.00
#
_symmetry.space_group_name_H-M   'P 1'
#
loop_
_entity.id
_entity.type
_entity.pdbx_description
1 polymer ?
#
loop_
_entity_poly.entity_id
_entity_poly.type
_entity_poly.pdbx_seq_one_letter_code
_entity_poly.pdbx_strand_id
1 'polypeptide(L)'
;MLKANDLADASSVQIVITAADTSGLKQELKERIGSKPVLDLSVRVDGQLIAWKNNKSPVTVSVDYEPTAEELEKPENIFVWYIDAKGKVVKLPSGKYDTASGKVTFTTSHFSLFAVAY
;
A
#
# COMPACT_ATOMS: atom_id res chain seq x y z
N MET A 1 0.04 -6.76 -15.41
CA MET A 1 0.18 -8.19 -15.11
C MET A 1 1.63 -8.52 -14.90
N LEU A 2 1.89 -9.51 -14.04
CA LEU A 2 3.20 -10.17 -13.94
C LEU A 2 3.61 -10.66 -15.33
N LYS A 3 4.87 -10.44 -15.72
CA LYS A 3 5.36 -10.86 -17.04
C LYS A 3 5.97 -12.24 -16.92
N ALA A 4 5.96 -13.00 -18.02
CA ALA A 4 6.61 -14.31 -18.08
C ALA A 4 8.08 -14.26 -17.62
N ASN A 5 8.82 -13.19 -17.94
CA ASN A 5 10.20 -13.01 -17.45
C ASN A 5 10.32 -12.82 -15.93
N ASP A 6 9.28 -12.32 -15.26
CA ASP A 6 9.24 -12.22 -13.79
C ASP A 6 9.02 -13.59 -13.14
N LEU A 7 8.60 -14.59 -13.93
CA LEU A 7 8.18 -15.91 -13.48
C LEU A 7 9.15 -17.02 -13.89
N ALA A 8 9.93 -16.86 -14.97
CA ALA A 8 10.84 -17.90 -15.45
C ALA A 8 10.15 -19.28 -15.50
N ASP A 9 10.74 -20.30 -14.86
CA ASP A 9 10.19 -21.67 -14.74
C ASP A 9 9.39 -21.89 -13.44
N ALA A 10 8.89 -20.81 -12.84
CA ALA A 10 8.26 -20.87 -11.53
C ALA A 10 7.00 -21.74 -11.52
N SER A 11 6.84 -22.51 -10.45
CA SER A 11 5.69 -23.40 -10.26
C SER A 11 4.50 -22.70 -9.62
N SER A 12 4.74 -21.61 -8.88
CA SER A 12 3.73 -20.93 -8.09
C SER A 12 3.98 -19.43 -7.97
N VAL A 13 2.87 -18.69 -7.90
CA VAL A 13 2.88 -17.25 -7.66
C VAL A 13 1.84 -16.92 -6.60
N GLN A 14 2.22 -16.09 -5.63
CA GLN A 14 1.35 -15.63 -4.57
C GLN A 14 1.35 -14.11 -4.54
N ILE A 15 0.17 -13.51 -4.56
CA ILE A 15 -0.03 -12.10 -4.20
C ILE A 15 -0.48 -12.10 -2.75
N VAL A 16 0.26 -11.40 -1.89
CA VAL A 16 0.02 -11.38 -0.45
C VAL A 16 -0.31 -9.96 -0.02
N ILE A 17 -1.42 -9.83 0.71
CA ILE A 17 -1.94 -8.58 1.26
C ILE A 17 -2.14 -8.82 2.75
N THR A 18 -1.41 -8.09 3.59
CA THR A 18 -1.51 -8.21 5.04
C THR A 18 -1.51 -6.85 5.72
N ALA A 19 -1.97 -6.80 6.97
CA ALA A 19 -1.60 -5.69 7.85
C ALA A 19 -0.07 -5.72 8.04
N ALA A 20 0.58 -4.56 7.92
CA ALA A 20 2.02 -4.46 8.03
C ALA A 20 2.47 -4.52 9.49
N ASP A 21 3.59 -5.18 9.73
CA ASP A 21 4.33 -5.01 10.98
C ASP A 21 5.01 -3.64 10.98
N THR A 22 4.47 -2.73 11.79
CA THR A 22 4.99 -1.36 11.90
C THR A 22 6.10 -1.24 12.94
N SER A 23 6.43 -2.30 13.69
CA SER A 23 7.42 -2.26 14.78
C SER A 23 8.80 -1.78 14.34
N GLY A 24 9.20 -2.07 13.09
CA GLY A 24 10.45 -1.62 12.49
C GLY A 24 10.45 -0.19 11.94
N LEU A 25 9.32 0.51 11.91
CA LEU A 25 9.25 1.89 11.44
C LEU A 25 9.84 2.88 12.45
N LYS A 26 10.39 3.98 11.95
CA LYS A 26 10.87 5.09 12.77
C LYS A 26 9.75 5.65 13.63
N GLN A 27 10.07 6.05 14.86
CA GLN A 27 9.10 6.56 15.83
C GLN A 27 8.27 7.73 15.29
N GLU A 28 8.93 8.72 14.68
CA GLU A 28 8.25 9.88 14.06
C GLU A 28 7.22 9.46 13.00
N LEU A 29 7.52 8.41 12.22
CA LEU A 29 6.59 7.90 11.21
C LEU A 29 5.40 7.19 11.85
N LYS A 30 5.63 6.41 12.91
CA LYS A 30 4.55 5.76 13.68
C LYS A 30 3.59 6.78 14.28
N GLU A 31 4.11 7.87 14.84
CA GLU A 31 3.30 8.95 15.40
C GLU A 31 2.45 9.65 14.33
N ARG A 32 3.02 9.87 13.14
CA ARG A 32 2.29 10.46 12.01
C ARG A 32 1.22 9.55 11.41
N ILE A 33 1.44 8.24 11.39
CA ILE A 33 0.44 7.25 10.95
C ILE A 33 -0.62 7.06 12.03
N GLY A 34 -0.23 7.06 13.31
CA GLY A 34 -1.11 6.78 14.43
C GLY A 34 -1.66 5.36 14.36
N SER A 35 -2.96 5.22 14.61
CA SER A 35 -3.69 3.94 14.56
C SER A 35 -4.23 3.58 13.17
N LYS A 36 -3.89 4.35 12.13
CA LYS A 36 -4.39 4.14 10.77
C LYS A 36 -3.82 2.85 10.16
N PRO A 37 -4.55 2.22 9.22
CA PRO A 37 -4.10 0.99 8.60
C PRO A 37 -2.82 1.19 7.78
N VAL A 38 -1.91 0.21 7.92
CA VAL A 38 -0.74 0.06 7.07
C VAL A 38 -0.82 -1.31 6.42
N LEU A 39 -0.77 -1.34 5.10
CA LEU A 39 -0.86 -2.54 4.27
C LEU A 39 0.53 -2.93 3.79
N ASP A 40 0.85 -4.21 3.84
CA ASP A 40 1.97 -4.80 3.12
C ASP A 40 1.44 -5.53 1.88
N LEU A 41 1.85 -5.06 0.71
CA LEU A 41 1.60 -5.72 -0.56
C LEU A 41 2.90 -6.35 -1.03
N SER A 42 2.85 -7.66 -1.32
CA SER A 42 4.01 -8.41 -1.80
C SER A 42 3.64 -9.47 -2.85
N VAL A 43 4.62 -9.83 -3.68
CA VAL A 43 4.54 -11.02 -4.55
C VAL A 43 5.59 -12.01 -4.11
N ARG A 44 5.21 -13.29 -4.01
CA ARG A 44 6.14 -14.39 -3.87
C ARG A 44 6.09 -15.28 -5.10
N VAL A 45 7.26 -15.73 -5.55
CA VAL A 45 7.44 -16.70 -6.64
C VAL A 45 8.15 -17.90 -6.04
N ASP A 46 7.52 -19.07 -6.07
CA ASP A 46 8.00 -20.29 -5.39
C ASP A 46 8.40 -20.06 -3.92
N GLY A 47 7.56 -19.29 -3.22
CA GLY A 47 7.75 -18.92 -1.82
C GLY A 47 8.77 -17.81 -1.58
N GLN A 48 9.55 -17.40 -2.59
CA GLN A 48 10.53 -16.33 -2.47
C GLN A 48 9.91 -14.96 -2.75
N LEU A 49 10.12 -14.01 -1.83
CA LEU A 49 9.69 -12.63 -1.99
C LEU A 49 10.46 -11.96 -3.14
N ILE A 50 9.74 -11.34 -4.07
CA ILE A 50 10.32 -10.58 -5.17
C ILE A 50 9.96 -9.09 -5.09
N ALA A 51 10.91 -8.23 -5.49
CA ALA A 51 10.70 -6.79 -5.58
C ALA A 51 9.91 -6.43 -6.86
N TRP A 52 8.61 -6.69 -6.84
CA TRP A 52 7.78 -6.50 -8.02
C TRP A 52 7.55 -5.02 -8.37
N LYS A 53 7.80 -4.67 -9.64
CA LYS A 53 7.49 -3.35 -10.22
C LYS A 53 7.18 -3.45 -11.72
N ASN A 54 6.05 -2.91 -12.15
CA ASN A 54 5.67 -2.82 -13.56
C ASN A 54 4.87 -1.54 -13.87
N ASN A 55 5.55 -0.52 -14.40
CA ASN A 55 4.93 0.75 -14.79
C ASN A 55 3.90 0.63 -15.93
N LYS A 56 3.93 -0.46 -16.72
CA LYS A 56 2.96 -0.70 -17.81
C LYS A 56 1.71 -1.43 -17.32
N SER A 57 1.63 -1.75 -16.03
CA SER A 57 0.51 -2.50 -15.48
C SER A 57 0.28 -2.11 -14.02
N PRO A 58 -0.28 -0.91 -13.79
CA PRO A 58 -0.67 -0.49 -12.46
C PRO A 58 -1.71 -1.44 -11.84
N VAL A 59 -1.65 -1.59 -10.52
CA VAL A 59 -2.62 -2.29 -9.69
C VAL A 59 -3.44 -1.24 -8.94
N THR A 60 -4.76 -1.40 -8.96
CA THR A 60 -5.67 -0.61 -8.11
C THR A 60 -5.92 -1.37 -6.82
N VAL A 61 -5.81 -0.68 -5.70
CA VAL A 61 -6.03 -1.21 -4.36
C VAL A 61 -7.13 -0.38 -3.72
N SER A 62 -8.12 -1.05 -3.13
CA SER A 62 -9.22 -0.42 -2.42
C SER A 62 -9.39 -1.10 -1.08
N VAL A 63 -9.37 -0.30 0.00
CA VAL A 63 -9.45 -0.79 1.38
C VAL A 63 -10.53 -0.04 2.11
N ASP A 64 -11.37 -0.78 2.85
CA ASP A 64 -12.36 -0.20 3.75
C ASP A 64 -11.65 0.69 4.78
N TYR A 65 -12.15 1.91 4.93
CA TYR A 65 -11.60 2.86 5.88
C TYR A 65 -12.74 3.61 6.55
N GLU A 66 -12.71 3.64 7.87
CA GLU A 66 -13.63 4.39 8.71
C GLU A 66 -12.91 5.66 9.18
N PRO A 67 -13.13 6.83 8.55
CA PRO A 67 -12.48 8.04 8.98
C PRO A 67 -13.02 8.50 10.33
N THR A 68 -12.20 9.23 11.07
CA THR A 68 -12.66 9.91 12.29
C THR A 68 -13.60 11.07 11.95
N ALA A 69 -14.33 11.59 12.95
CA ALA A 69 -15.16 12.79 12.75
C ALA A 69 -14.34 13.99 12.23
N GLU A 70 -13.09 14.16 12.69
CA GLU A 70 -12.20 15.21 12.20
C GLU A 70 -11.79 15.00 10.74
N GLU A 71 -11.60 13.74 10.33
CA GLU A 71 -11.24 13.40 8.96
C GLU A 71 -12.41 13.58 7.99
N LEU A 72 -13.63 13.37 8.45
CA LEU A 72 -14.86 13.59 7.69
C LEU A 72 -15.15 15.07 7.42
N GLU A 73 -14.58 15.99 8.19
CA GLU A 73 -14.67 17.43 7.90
C GLU A 73 -13.87 17.82 6.64
N LYS A 74 -12.81 17.07 6.32
CA LYS A 74 -11.94 17.29 5.14
C LYS A 74 -11.50 15.97 4.50
N PRO A 75 -12.43 15.16 3.96
CA PRO A 75 -12.12 13.82 3.47
C PRO A 75 -11.08 13.81 2.33
N GLU A 76 -10.91 14.93 1.62
CA GLU A 76 -9.89 15.14 0.60
C GLU A 76 -8.44 15.14 1.14
N ASN A 77 -8.28 15.34 2.45
CA ASN A 77 -6.99 15.25 3.12
C ASN A 77 -6.64 13.80 3.50
N ILE A 78 -7.55 12.85 3.34
CA ILE A 78 -7.21 11.43 3.53
C ILE A 78 -6.47 10.95 2.27
N PHE A 79 -5.16 10.69 2.42
CA PHE A 79 -4.29 10.24 1.33
C PHE A 79 -3.48 8.99 1.75
N VAL A 80 -2.66 8.49 0.81
CA VAL A 80 -1.81 7.32 1.03
C VAL A 80 -0.33 7.70 0.96
N TRP A 81 0.46 7.22 1.91
CA TRP A 81 1.93 7.13 1.78
C TRP A 81 2.31 5.76 1.27
N TYR A 82 3.31 5.68 0.40
CA TYR A 82 4.09 4.45 0.27
C TYR A 82 5.39 4.59 1.05
N ILE A 83 5.83 3.48 1.65
CA ILE A 83 7.06 3.39 2.44
C ILE A 83 7.90 2.31 1.77
N ASP A 84 9.08 2.68 1.27
CA ASP A 84 9.98 1.73 0.59
C ASP A 84 10.71 0.80 1.58
N ALA A 85 11.42 -0.20 1.04
CA ALA A 85 12.19 -1.15 1.85
C ALA A 85 13.31 -0.51 2.70
N LYS A 86 13.66 0.77 2.46
CA LYS A 86 14.63 1.54 3.25
C LYS A 86 13.94 2.45 4.27
N GLY A 87 12.62 2.39 4.39
CA GLY A 87 11.82 3.24 5.28
C GLY A 87 11.64 4.67 4.75
N LYS A 88 11.90 4.94 3.46
CA LYS A 88 11.63 6.25 2.87
C LYS A 88 10.14 6.38 2.59
N VAL A 89 9.56 7.49 3.06
CA VAL A 89 8.14 7.79 2.93
C VAL A 89 7.91 8.75 1.76
N VAL A 90 6.93 8.44 0.92
CA VAL A 90 6.56 9.29 -0.22
C VAL A 90 5.04 9.34 -0.35
N LYS A 91 4.48 10.54 -0.52
CA LYS A 91 3.06 10.74 -0.81
C LYS A 91 2.71 10.15 -2.16
N LEU A 92 1.74 9.25 -2.16
CA LEU A 92 1.23 8.59 -3.36
C LEU A 92 0.10 9.45 -3.94
N PRO A 93 0.30 10.14 -5.08
CA PRO A 93 -0.68 11.11 -5.58
C PRO A 93 -2.03 10.52 -5.97
N SER A 94 -2.07 9.22 -6.27
CA SER A 94 -3.30 8.50 -6.63
C SER A 94 -4.15 8.13 -5.42
N GLY A 95 -3.62 8.20 -4.20
CA GLY A 95 -4.30 7.77 -2.99
C GLY A 95 -5.28 8.80 -2.49
N LYS A 96 -6.55 8.39 -2.36
CA LYS A 96 -7.65 9.22 -1.89
C LYS A 96 -8.70 8.38 -1.17
N TYR A 97 -9.43 9.01 -0.25
CA TYR A 97 -10.69 8.48 0.25
C TYR A 97 -11.84 8.77 -0.73
N ASP A 98 -12.67 7.77 -0.97
CA ASP A 98 -13.91 7.88 -1.71
C ASP A 98 -15.09 7.78 -0.75
N THR A 99 -15.74 8.93 -0.51
CA THR A 99 -16.87 9.07 0.40
C THR A 99 -18.09 8.27 -0.04
N ALA A 100 -18.25 7.99 -1.34
CA ALA A 100 -19.38 7.21 -1.85
C ALA A 100 -19.25 5.72 -1.54
N SER A 101 -18.02 5.19 -1.58
CA SER A 101 -17.75 3.78 -1.32
C SER A 101 -17.26 3.47 0.10
N GLY A 102 -16.85 4.48 0.87
CA GLY A 102 -16.28 4.31 2.21
C GLY A 102 -14.87 3.71 2.18
N LYS A 103 -14.15 3.86 1.05
CA LYS A 103 -12.87 3.19 0.83
C LYS A 103 -11.76 4.19 0.55
N VAL A 104 -10.55 3.87 1.02
CA VAL A 104 -9.34 4.48 0.47
C VAL A 104 -8.92 3.67 -0.75
N THR A 105 -8.80 4.37 -1.88
CA THR A 105 -8.36 3.78 -3.15
C THR A 105 -7.08 4.43 -3.62
N PHE A 106 -6.16 3.61 -4.13
CA PHE A 106 -4.94 4.09 -4.76
C PHE A 106 -4.50 3.18 -5.89
N THR A 107 -3.58 3.70 -6.71
CA THR A 107 -2.97 2.95 -7.81
C THR A 107 -1.46 2.92 -7.63
N THR A 108 -0.86 1.73 -7.74
CA THR A 108 0.59 1.52 -7.64
C THR A 108 1.13 0.66 -8.79
N SER A 109 2.37 0.93 -9.20
CA SER A 109 3.12 0.09 -10.14
C SER A 109 4.18 -0.77 -9.45
N HIS A 110 4.25 -0.75 -8.12
CA HIS A 110 5.21 -1.52 -7.33
C HIS A 110 4.58 -1.93 -6.01
N PHE A 111 5.10 -3.00 -5.43
CA PHE A 111 4.64 -3.53 -4.16
C PHE A 111 5.59 -3.13 -3.04
N SER A 112 5.01 -2.73 -1.90
CA SER A 112 5.65 -2.05 -0.79
C SER A 112 4.68 -1.99 0.39
N LEU A 113 5.08 -1.28 1.44
CA LEU A 113 4.16 -0.84 2.49
C LEU A 113 3.38 0.41 2.05
N PHE A 114 2.09 0.46 2.36
CA PHE A 114 1.19 1.59 2.09
C PHE A 114 0.43 1.97 3.36
N ALA A 115 0.50 3.23 3.77
CA ALA A 115 -0.17 3.72 4.98
C ALA A 115 -1.23 4.75 4.62
N VAL A 116 -2.42 4.65 5.21
CA VAL A 116 -3.40 5.74 5.19
C VAL A 116 -2.91 6.86 6.12
N ALA A 117 -3.09 8.10 5.69
CA ALA A 117 -2.68 9.30 6.41
C ALA A 117 -3.68 10.45 6.16
N TYR A 118 -3.62 11.47 7.01
CA TYR A 118 -4.47 12.66 6.99
C TYR A 118 -3.61 13.91 7.27
#